data_AF-A0A0F2N931-F1
#
_entry.id   AF-A0A0F2N931-F1
#
_cell.length_a   1.000
_cell.length_b   1.000
_cell.length_c   1.000
_cell.angle_alpha   90.00
_cell.angle_beta   90.00
_cell.angle_gamma   90.00
#
_symmetry.space_group_name_H-M   'P 1'
#
loop_
_entity.id
_entity.type
_entity.pdbx_description
1 polymer ?
#
loop_
_entity_poly.entity_id
_entity_poly.type
_entity_poly.pdbx_seq_one_letter_code
_entity_poly.pdbx_strand_id
1 'polypeptide(L)' 'MGIVVAYSVLALLLLALSAGLYKPKKWRELPEKSVKFLKFGCFFGFLVIFFNIIKNMFLA' A
#
# COMPACT_ATOMS: atom_id res chain seq x y z
N MET A 1 -10.03 16.19 -8.06
CA MET A 1 -8.74 15.72 -8.63
C MET A 1 -7.64 15.49 -7.59
N GLY A 2 -7.32 16.43 -6.69
CA GLY A 2 -6.22 16.27 -5.72
C GLY A 2 -6.33 15.05 -4.78
N ILE A 3 -7.55 14.67 -4.39
CA ILE A 3 -7.79 13.51 -3.51
C ILE A 3 -7.38 12.19 -4.20
N VAL A 4 -7.69 12.03 -5.48
CA VAL A 4 -7.31 10.84 -6.26
C VAL A 4 -5.79 10.74 -6.36
N VAL A 5 -5.10 11.86 -6.58
CA VAL A 5 -3.63 11.91 -6.64
C VAL A 5 -3.02 11.49 -5.30
N ALA A 6 -3.54 11.98 -4.18
CA ALA A 6 -3.05 11.59 -2.85
C ALA A 6 -3.23 10.08 -2.58
N TYR A 7 -4.39 9.52 -2.94
CA TYR A 7 -4.63 8.08 -2.83
C TYR A 7 -3.75 7.25 -3.76
N SER A 8 -3.47 7.71 -4.98
CA SER A 8 -2.55 7.05 -5.91
C SER A 8 -1.12 7.02 -5.38
N VAL A 9 -0.64 8.12 -4.80
CA VAL A 9 0.69 8.18 -4.17
C VAL A 9 0.75 7.23 -2.97
N LEU A 10 -0.28 7.21 -2.12
CA LEU A 10 -0.34 6.31 -0.96
C LEU A 10 -0.37 4.83 -1.38
N ALA A 11 -1.13 4.51 -2.43
CA ALA A 11 -1.19 3.17 -3.03
C ALA A 11 0.18 2.72 -3.56
N LEU A 12 0.88 3.58 -4.32
CA LEU A 12 2.22 3.28 -4.83
C LEU A 12 3.22 3.05 -3.68
N LEU A 13 3.11 3.80 -2.60
CA LEU A 13 3.98 3.68 -1.42
C LEU A 13 3.75 2.35 -0.69
N LEU A 14 2.49 1.94 -0.51
CA LEU A 14 2.12 0.64 0.04
C LEU A 14 2.59 -0.52 -0.84
N LEU A 15 2.47 -0.37 -2.16
CA LEU A 15 2.94 -1.36 -3.13
C LEU A 15 4.47 -1.50 -3.08
N ALA A 16 5.21 -0.40 -3.02
CA ALA A 16 6.66 -0.40 -2.88
C ALA A 16 7.14 -1.06 -1.58
N LEU A 17 6.41 -0.85 -0.48
CA LEU A 17 6.65 -1.51 0.81
C LEU A 17 6.38 -3.01 0.73
N SER A 18 5.29 -3.42 0.07
CA SER A 18 4.90 -4.82 -0.07
C SER A 18 5.87 -5.59 -0.97
N ALA A 19 6.23 -5.03 -2.13
CA ALA A 19 7.21 -5.57 -3.07
C ALA A 19 8.62 -5.66 -2.44
N GLY A 20 8.88 -4.92 -1.37
CA GLY A 20 10.17 -4.90 -0.70
C GLY A 20 11.24 -4.12 -1.45
N LEU A 21 10.83 -3.27 -2.42
CA LEU A 21 11.67 -2.25 -3.05
C LEU A 21 12.17 -1.25 -2.02
N TYR A 22 11.32 -0.92 -1.05
CA TYR A 22 11.69 -0.12 0.11
C TYR A 22 11.58 -0.99 1.37
N LYS A 23 12.73 -1.30 1.98
CA LYS A 23 12.80 -1.93 3.30
C LYS A 23 13.22 -0.87 4.33
N PRO A 24 12.29 -0.35 5.16
CA PRO A 24 12.65 0.53 6.25
C PRO A 24 13.72 -0.12 7.13
N LYS A 25 14.73 0.63 7.61
CA LYS A 25 15.75 0.08 8.53
C LYS A 25 15.13 -0.66 9.72
N LYS A 26 14.01 -0.13 10.26
CA LYS A 26 13.22 -0.75 11.35
C LYS A 26 12.68 -2.14 11.04
N TRP A 27 12.51 -2.52 9.77
CA TRP A 27 12.06 -3.87 9.41
C TRP A 27 13.13 -4.94 9.63
N ARG A 28 14.41 -4.56 9.71
CA ARG A 28 15.51 -5.50 10.02
C ARG A 28 15.53 -5.92 11.49
N GLU A 29 14.96 -5.09 12.36
CA GLU A 29 14.87 -5.34 13.81
C GLU A 29 13.59 -6.10 14.19
N LEU A 30 12.63 -6.19 13.26
CA LEU A 30 11.36 -6.87 13.48
C LEU A 30 11.44 -8.36 13.10
N PRO A 31 10.74 -9.24 13.84
CA PRO A 31 10.68 -10.66 13.51
C PRO A 31 10.03 -10.89 12.13
N GLU A 32 10.55 -11.87 11.37
CA GLU A 32 10.12 -12.12 9.99
C GLU A 32 8.62 -12.35 9.82
N LYS A 33 7.95 -12.94 10.82
CA LYS A 33 6.49 -13.11 10.84
C LYS A 33 5.76 -11.76 10.79
N SER A 34 6.21 -10.79 11.58
CA SER A 34 5.61 -9.45 11.61
C SER A 34 5.86 -8.70 10.31
N VAL A 35 7.04 -8.87 9.71
CA VAL A 35 7.35 -8.27 8.40
C VAL A 35 6.47 -8.87 7.29
N LYS A 36 6.26 -10.19 7.28
CA LYS A 36 5.33 -10.85 6.34
C LYS A 36 3.89 -10.36 6.53
N PHE A 37 3.43 -10.26 7.78
CA PHE A 37 2.09 -9.74 8.08
C PHE A 37 1.94 -8.27 7.64
N LEU A 38 2.97 -7.45 7.84
CA LEU A 38 2.96 -6.05 7.45
C LEU A 38 2.97 -5.88 5.93
N LYS A 39 3.74 -6.69 5.19
CA LYS A 39 3.69 -6.74 3.72
C LYS A 39 2.32 -7.16 3.20
N PHE A 40 1.71 -8.15 3.85
CA PHE A 40 0.36 -8.59 3.52
C PHE A 40 -0.67 -7.49 3.78
N GLY A 41 -0.57 -6.81 4.93
CA GLY A 41 -1.40 -5.65 5.25
C GLY A 41 -1.23 -4.48 4.28
N CYS A 42 0.01 -4.20 3.84
CA CYS A 42 0.28 -3.18 2.82
C CYS A 42 -0.32 -3.56 1.46
N PHE A 43 -0.25 -4.83 1.08
CA PHE A 43 -0.87 -5.31 -0.15
C PHE A 43 -2.40 -5.21 -0.10
N PHE A 44 -2.99 -5.55 1.05
CA PHE A 44 -4.43 -5.43 1.25
C PHE A 44 -4.89 -3.97 1.25
N GLY A 45 -4.12 -3.07 1.89
CA GLY A 45 -4.36 -1.63 1.85
C GLY A 45 -4.28 -1.06 0.44
N PHE A 46 -3.31 -1.51 -0.36
CA PHE A 46 -3.23 -1.16 -1.78
C PHE A 46 -4.48 -1.59 -2.55
N LEU A 47 -4.95 -2.84 -2.37
CA LEU A 47 -6.17 -3.32 -3.02
C LEU A 47 -7.39 -2.48 -2.64
N VAL A 48 -7.58 -2.15 -1.37
CA VAL A 48 -8.71 -1.34 -0.90
C VAL A 48 -8.69 0.05 -1.55
N ILE A 49 -7.54 0.71 -1.59
CA ILE A 49 -7.40 2.02 -2.25
C ILE A 49 -7.66 1.90 -3.75
N PHE A 50 -7.14 0.85 -4.39
CA PHE A 50 -7.33 0.59 -5.82
C PHE A 50 -8.81 0.39 -6.17
N PHE A 51 -9.54 -0.44 -5.41
CA PHE A 51 -10.99 -0.61 -5.58
C PHE A 51 -11.76 0.68 -5.32
N ASN A 52 -11.33 1.51 -4.35
CA ASN A 52 -11.95 2.80 -4.08
C ASN A 52 -11.77 3.76 -5.26
N ILE A 53 -10.57 3.83 -5.85
CA ILE A 53 -10.32 4.66 -7.04
C ILE A 53 -11.14 4.16 -8.23
N ILE A 54 -11.17 2.85 -8.50
CA ILE A 54 -11.98 2.27 -9.59
C ILE A 54 -13.46 2.57 -9.38
N LYS A 55 -13.99 2.34 -8.16
CA LYS A 55 -15.38 2.69 -7.85
C LYS A 55 -15.65 4.16 -8.12
N ASN A 56 -14.80 5.06 -7.64
CA ASN A 56 -14.99 6.49 -7.81
C ASN A 56 -14.86 6.94 -9.27
N MET A 57 -14.10 6.22 -10.10
CA MET A 57 -14.01 6.47 -11.54
C MET A 57 -15.20 5.89 -12.32
N PHE A 58 -15.81 4.80 -11.85
CA PHE A 58 -16.94 4.14 -12.51
C PHE A 58 -18.31 4.70 -12.07
N LEU A 59 -18.38 5.32 -10.89
CA LEU A 59 -19.58 6.00 -10.35
C LEU A 59 -19.62 7.50 -10.65
N ALA A 60 -18.61 8.04 -11.36
CA ALA A 60 -18.56 9.42 -11.84
C ALA A 60 -19.02 9.48 -13.30
#